data_AF-A0A0C9UKH3-F1
#
_entry.id   AF-A0A0C9UKH3-F1
#
_cell.length_a   1.000
_cell.length_b   1.000
_cell.length_c   1.000
_cell.angle_alpha   90.00
_cell.angle_beta   90.00
_cell.angle_gamma   90.00
#
_symmetry.space_group_name_H-M   'P 1'
#
loop_
_entity.id
_entity.type
_entity.pdbx_description
1 polymer ?
#
loop_
_entity_poly.entity_id
_entity_poly.type
_entity_poly.pdbx_seq_one_letter_code
_entity_poly.pdbx_strand_id
1 'polypeptide(L)'
;QIVQTLTNKAQGMFRWVECQVESLKKCRRPYDVKKALGSLPKTLDETYERILLTVEEEDRVYVARLFAWVIFTDQPLCLDLLAEAIVFELD
;
A
#
# COMPACT_ATOMS: atom_id res chain seq x y z
N GLN A 1 1.32 -23.65 -2.62
CA GLN A 1 2.37 -22.77 -3.17
C GLN A 1 2.29 -21.36 -2.60
N ILE A 2 1.14 -20.68 -2.61
CA ILE A 2 1.00 -19.30 -2.07
C ILE A 2 1.58 -19.17 -0.65
N VAL A 3 1.07 -19.95 0.32
CA VAL A 3 1.52 -19.89 1.72
C VAL A 3 3.04 -20.08 1.81
N GLN A 4 3.57 -21.14 1.19
CA GLN A 4 5.01 -21.39 1.19
C GLN A 4 5.84 -20.23 0.62
N THR A 5 5.42 -19.66 -0.52
CA THR A 5 6.12 -18.54 -1.16
C THR A 5 6.12 -17.30 -0.27
N LEU A 6 4.97 -16.96 0.32
CA LEU A 6 4.85 -15.80 1.19
C LEU A 6 5.65 -15.98 2.48
N THR A 7 5.53 -17.12 3.16
CA THR A 7 6.30 -17.39 4.39
C THR A 7 7.81 -17.34 4.14
N ASN A 8 8.29 -17.90 3.02
CA ASN A 8 9.72 -17.89 2.70
C ASN A 8 10.25 -16.49 2.37
N LYS A 9 9.44 -15.65 1.72
CA LYS A 9 9.83 -14.30 1.30
C LYS A 9 9.54 -13.22 2.34
N ALA A 10 8.75 -13.52 3.37
CA ALA A 10 8.32 -12.56 4.38
C ALA A 10 9.48 -11.94 5.16
N GLN A 11 10.57 -12.68 5.38
CA GLN A 11 11.71 -12.23 6.19
C GLN A 11 11.30 -11.61 7.55
N GLY A 12 10.26 -12.18 8.18
CA GLY A 12 9.71 -11.69 9.46
C GLY A 12 8.75 -10.49 9.35
N MET A 13 8.51 -9.95 8.15
CA MET A 13 7.63 -8.81 7.94
C MET A 13 6.17 -9.25 7.77
N PHE A 14 5.39 -9.20 8.86
CA PHE A 14 3.95 -9.50 8.82
C PHE A 14 3.19 -8.59 7.84
N ARG A 15 3.46 -7.28 7.89
CA ARG A 15 2.80 -6.29 7.02
C ARG A 15 3.08 -6.56 5.53
N TRP A 16 4.27 -7.05 5.20
CA TRP A 16 4.61 -7.42 3.84
C TRP A 16 3.72 -8.56 3.34
N VAL A 17 3.51 -9.60 4.16
CA VAL A 17 2.65 -10.74 3.83
C VAL A 17 1.21 -10.27 3.60
N GLU A 18 0.71 -9.43 4.49
CA GLU A 18 -0.63 -8.84 4.36
C GLU A 18 -0.79 -8.08 3.03
N CYS A 19 0.14 -7.18 2.70
CA CYS A 19 0.12 -6.46 1.43
C CYS A 19 0.16 -7.40 0.21
N GLN A 20 0.96 -8.47 0.25
CA GLN A 20 1.01 -9.44 -0.84
C GLN A 20 -0.30 -10.23 -0.95
N VAL A 21 -0.94 -10.59 0.16
CA VAL A 21 -2.26 -11.25 0.15
C VAL A 21 -3.30 -10.32 -0.49
N GLU A 22 -3.36 -9.05 -0.12
CA GLU A 22 -4.26 -8.08 -0.74
C GLU A 22 -4.00 -7.91 -2.23
N SER A 23 -2.74 -7.90 -2.66
CA SER A 23 -2.40 -7.88 -4.08
C SER A 23 -2.88 -9.14 -4.81
N LEU A 24 -2.73 -10.32 -4.20
CA LEU A 24 -3.12 -11.59 -4.82
C LEU A 24 -4.65 -11.77 -4.90
N LYS A 25 -5.42 -11.17 -3.98
CA LYS A 25 -6.89 -11.16 -4.04
C LYS A 25 -7.43 -10.48 -5.30
N LYS A 26 -6.66 -9.58 -5.92
CA LYS A 26 -7.04 -8.90 -7.17
C LYS A 26 -6.90 -9.81 -8.41
N CYS A 27 -6.21 -10.94 -8.31
CA CYS A 27 -6.03 -11.89 -9.40
C CYS A 27 -7.32 -12.69 -9.64
N ARG A 28 -7.79 -12.72 -10.90
CA ARG A 28 -9.02 -13.45 -11.27
C ARG A 28 -8.75 -14.88 -11.73
N ARG A 29 -7.59 -15.14 -12.33
CA ARG A 29 -7.24 -16.45 -12.89
C ARG A 29 -6.07 -17.07 -12.14
N PRO A 30 -6.00 -18.42 -12.05
CA PRO A 30 -4.84 -19.10 -11.47
C PRO A 30 -3.51 -18.73 -12.14
N TYR A 31 -3.54 -18.41 -13.43
CA TYR A 31 -2.37 -17.92 -14.17
C TYR A 31 -1.87 -16.57 -13.62
N ASP A 32 -2.78 -15.63 -13.35
CA ASP A 32 -2.44 -14.30 -12.83
C ASP A 32 -1.81 -14.41 -11.44
N VAL A 33 -2.33 -15.32 -10.60
CA VAL A 33 -1.76 -15.62 -9.28
C VAL A 33 -0.32 -16.12 -9.42
N LYS A 34 -0.06 -17.09 -10.31
CA LYS A 34 1.30 -17.61 -10.54
C LYS A 34 2.25 -16.51 -11.02
N LYS A 35 1.78 -15.65 -11.93
CA LYS A 35 2.54 -14.50 -12.42
C LYS A 35 2.88 -13.52 -11.29
N ALA A 36 1.89 -13.16 -10.47
CA ALA A 36 2.07 -12.25 -9.34
C ALA A 36 3.03 -12.82 -8.27
N LEU A 37 2.94 -14.12 -7.95
CA LEU A 37 3.87 -14.80 -7.04
C LEU A 37 5.34 -14.74 -7.55
N GLY A 38 5.52 -14.73 -8.87
CA GLY A 38 6.83 -14.60 -9.51
C GLY A 38 7.41 -13.19 -9.44
N SER A 39 6.56 -12.16 -9.37
CA SER A 39 6.98 -10.75 -9.37
C SER A 39 6.82 -10.03 -8.03
N LEU A 40 6.64 -10.76 -6.92
CA LEU A 40 6.50 -10.16 -5.58
C LEU A 40 7.68 -9.23 -5.24
N PRO A 41 7.42 -8.07 -4.64
CA PRO A 41 8.47 -7.16 -4.16
C PRO A 41 9.30 -7.83 -3.05
N LYS A 42 10.56 -7.46 -2.92
CA LYS A 42 11.49 -8.04 -1.93
C LYS A 42 11.34 -7.40 -0.55
N THR A 43 10.95 -6.12 -0.51
CA THR A 43 10.93 -5.31 0.72
C THR A 43 9.57 -4.64 0.91
N LEU A 44 9.34 -4.10 2.10
CA LEU A 44 8.21 -3.21 2.35
C LEU A 44 8.29 -1.93 1.52
N ASP A 45 9.49 -1.37 1.34
CA ASP A 45 9.69 -0.16 0.53
C ASP A 45 9.26 -0.36 -0.93
N GLU A 46 9.71 -1.44 -1.56
CA GLU A 46 9.27 -1.82 -2.92
C GLU A 46 7.76 -2.10 -2.97
N THR A 47 7.17 -2.57 -1.86
CA THR A 47 5.73 -2.79 -1.76
C THR A 47 4.96 -1.47 -1.73
N TYR A 48 5.40 -0.51 -0.91
CA TYR A 48 4.80 0.80 -0.81
C TYR A 48 4.99 1.62 -2.08
N GLU A 49 6.17 1.57 -2.70
CA GLU A 49 6.41 2.20 -4.01
C GLU A 49 5.38 1.73 -5.04
N ARG A 50 5.16 0.42 -5.15
CA ARG A 50 4.14 -0.12 -6.06
C ARG A 50 2.73 0.35 -5.73
N ILE A 51 2.37 0.41 -4.45
CA ILE A 51 1.05 0.91 -4.03
C ILE A 51 0.90 2.39 -4.41
N LEU A 52 1.90 3.22 -4.15
CA LEU A 52 1.88 4.65 -4.47
C LEU A 52 1.83 4.89 -5.98
N LEU A 53 2.50 4.06 -6.78
CA LEU A 53 2.42 4.11 -8.24
C LEU A 53 1.05 3.72 -8.81
N THR A 54 0.18 3.09 -8.02
CA THR A 54 -1.22 2.82 -8.43
C THR A 54 -2.15 4.01 -8.22
N VAL A 55 -1.68 5.07 -7.57
CA VAL A 55 -2.47 6.29 -7.36
C VAL A 55 -2.52 7.10 -8.65
N GLU A 56 -3.74 7.41 -9.09
CA GLU A 56 -4.00 8.25 -10.27
C GLU A 56 -3.36 9.63 -10.08
N GLU A 57 -2.89 10.24 -11.17
CA GLU A 57 -2.11 11.49 -11.09
C GLU A 57 -2.88 12.62 -10.40
N GLU A 58 -4.18 12.72 -10.66
CA GLU A 58 -5.11 13.68 -10.06
C GLU A 58 -5.22 13.51 -8.53
N ASP A 59 -5.00 12.29 -8.01
CA ASP A 59 -5.12 11.98 -6.59
C ASP A 59 -3.81 12.15 -5.81
N ARG A 60 -2.67 12.29 -6.50
CA ARG A 60 -1.34 12.32 -5.86
C ARG A 60 -1.18 13.49 -4.89
N VAL A 61 -1.81 14.63 -5.19
CA VAL A 61 -1.76 15.80 -4.30
C VAL A 61 -2.43 15.50 -2.95
N TYR A 62 -3.56 14.80 -2.95
CA TYR A 62 -4.27 14.43 -1.73
C TYR A 62 -3.50 13.37 -0.93
N VAL A 63 -2.89 12.41 -1.61
CA VAL A 63 -2.02 11.40 -0.96
C VAL A 63 -0.81 12.07 -0.32
N ALA A 64 -0.17 13.03 -0.99
CA ALA A 64 0.96 13.77 -0.41
C ALA A 64 0.54 14.58 0.83
N ARG A 65 -0.61 15.26 0.78
CA ARG A 65 -1.19 15.97 1.94
C ARG A 65 -1.52 15.02 3.08
N LEU A 66 -2.09 13.86 2.77
CA LEU A 66 -2.40 12.82 3.75
C LEU A 66 -1.13 12.41 4.51
N PHE A 67 -0.04 12.12 3.79
CA PHE A 67 1.24 11.77 4.42
C PHE A 67 1.81 12.92 5.24
N ALA A 68 1.72 14.17 4.77
CA ALA A 68 2.17 15.33 5.52
C ALA A 68 1.43 15.43 6.86
N TRP A 69 0.10 15.33 6.86
CA TRP A 69 -0.69 15.32 8.09
C TRP A 69 -0.27 14.18 9.01
N VAL A 70 -0.20 12.93 8.51
CA VAL A 70 0.19 11.77 9.33
C VAL A 70 1.60 11.90 9.94
N ILE A 71 2.54 12.52 9.23
CA ILE A 71 3.93 12.68 9.69
C ILE A 71 4.07 13.82 10.70
N PHE A 72 3.36 14.94 10.49
CA PHE A 72 3.56 16.18 11.25
C PHE A 72 2.54 16.40 12.37
N THR A 73 1.54 15.53 12.55
CA THR A 73 0.62 15.61 13.68
C THR A 73 1.11 14.82 14.88
N ASP A 74 1.22 15.49 16.01
CA ASP A 74 1.59 14.87 17.30
C ASP A 74 0.49 13.98 17.88
N GLN A 75 -0.75 14.12 17.41
CA GLN A 75 -1.91 13.38 17.89
C GLN A 75 -2.50 12.51 16.77
N PRO A 76 -2.96 11.28 17.08
CA PRO A 76 -3.65 10.45 16.10
C PRO A 76 -4.87 11.19 15.53
N LEU A 77 -4.87 11.44 14.22
CA LEU A 77 -6.02 11.98 13.52
C LEU A 77 -7.06 10.89 13.31
N CYS A 78 -8.34 11.22 13.53
CA CYS A 78 -9.42 10.36 13.05
C CYS A 78 -9.54 10.48 11.52
N LEU A 79 -10.05 9.43 10.88
CA LEU A 79 -10.17 9.39 9.42
C LEU A 79 -11.07 10.50 8.88
N ASP A 80 -12.13 10.87 9.60
CA ASP A 80 -13.07 11.92 9.18
C ASP A 80 -12.36 13.28 9.10
N LEU A 81 -11.60 13.64 10.15
CA LEU A 81 -10.85 14.89 10.17
C LEU A 81 -9.75 14.91 9.10
N LEU A 82 -9.07 13.78 8.89
CA LEU A 82 -8.04 13.67 7.85
C LEU A 82 -8.64 13.82 6.45
N ALA A 83 -9.82 13.25 6.21
CA ALA A 83 -10.52 13.36 4.92
C ALA A 83 -10.93 14.81 4.62
N GLU A 84 -11.34 15.57 5.64
CA GLU A 84 -11.59 17.00 5.50
C GLU A 84 -10.28 17.77 5.27
N ALA A 85 -9.26 17.51 6.10
CA ALA A 85 -7.97 18.21 6.11
C ALA A 85 -7.20 18.15 4.77
N ILE A 86 -7.28 17.03 4.03
CA ILE A 86 -6.53 16.87 2.77
C ILE A 86 -7.14 17.63 1.60
N VAL A 87 -8.44 17.94 1.65
CA VAL A 87 -9.16 18.67 0.60
C VAL A 87 -8.95 20.17 0.71
N PHE A 88 -8.69 20.69 1.92
CA PHE A 88 -8.44 22.10 2.13
C PHE A 88 -7.15 22.57 1.41
N GLU A 89 -7.28 23.63 0.60
CA GLU A 89 -6.20 24.49 0.13
C GLU A 89 -6.25 25.81 0.88
N LEU A 90 -5.09 26.30 1.34
CA LEU A 90 -4.96 27.69 1.75
C LEU A 90 -4.74 28.51 0.48
N ASP A 91 -5.66 29.43 0.21
CA ASP A 91 -5.57 30.42 -0.88
C ASP A 91 -4.29 31.29 -0.79
#